data_AF-A0A1Q3L638-F1
#
_entry.id   AF-A0A1Q3L638-F1
#
_cell.length_a   1.000
_cell.length_b   1.000
_cell.length_c   1.000
_cell.angle_alpha   90.00
_cell.angle_beta   90.00
_cell.angle_gamma   90.00
#
_symmetry.space_group_name_H-M   'P 1'
#
loop_
_entity.id
_entity.type
_entity.pdbx_description
1 polymer ?
#
loop_
_entity_poly.entity_id
_entity_poly.type
_entity_poly.pdbx_seq_one_letter_code
_entity_poly.pdbx_strand_id
1 'polypeptide(L)'
;MTFGIGSFLLLAGFVVSLVGVFKRGTVKWPSIVGIALSIIGGVVGVIVLVFTLIASIPTPDLPTAPSSSPAAEQPSGPPATGDSAGRPSPEALGKGYKIMINKGGYHQYDDKPEFLTCVGQHFYDSDLPVDVLRDLAEGVDNTTGAIRDQAIQIGTEALGECRSSTQ
;
A
#
# COMPACT_ATOMS: atom_id res chain seq x y z
N MET A 1 5.71 16.24 -19.52
CA MET A 1 5.53 15.40 -20.72
C MET A 1 6.69 14.40 -20.94
N THR A 2 7.33 13.92 -19.87
CA THR A 2 8.50 13.00 -19.95
C THR A 2 8.16 11.56 -19.57
N PHE A 3 6.98 11.32 -18.98
CA PHE A 3 6.56 10.01 -18.48
C PHE A 3 6.34 8.96 -19.60
N GLY A 4 5.88 9.39 -20.78
CA GLY A 4 5.67 8.48 -21.92
C GLY A 4 6.96 7.96 -22.54
N ILE A 5 7.97 8.83 -22.68
CA ILE A 5 9.25 8.48 -23.34
C ILE A 5 10.00 7.40 -22.55
N GLY A 6 9.98 7.48 -21.22
CA GLY A 6 10.59 6.48 -20.34
C GLY A 6 9.89 5.11 -20.45
N SER A 7 8.56 5.09 -20.50
CA SER A 7 7.79 3.86 -20.64
C SER A 7 8.02 3.17 -22.00
N PHE A 8 8.07 3.95 -23.09
CA PHE A 8 8.39 3.42 -24.42
C PHE A 8 9.80 2.83 -24.51
N LEU A 9 10.80 3.45 -23.90
CA LEU A 9 12.17 2.94 -23.88
C LEU A 9 12.31 1.68 -23.03
N LEU A 10 11.61 1.59 -21.90
CA LEU A 10 11.58 0.38 -21.06
C LEU A 10 10.89 -0.78 -21.79
N LEU A 11 9.76 -0.53 -22.44
CA LEU A 11 9.06 -1.54 -23.22
C LEU A 11 9.90 -2.03 -24.41
N ALA A 12 10.56 -1.11 -25.13
CA ALA A 12 11.47 -1.46 -26.22
C ALA A 12 12.68 -2.27 -25.74
N GLY A 13 13.30 -1.87 -24.63
CA GLY A 13 14.41 -2.61 -24.01
C GLY A 13 13.99 -4.01 -23.54
N PHE A 14 12.78 -4.14 -23.00
CA PHE A 14 12.21 -5.43 -22.61
C PHE A 14 12.01 -6.36 -23.82
N VAL A 15 11.44 -5.87 -24.92
CA VAL A 15 11.27 -6.65 -26.15
C VAL A 15 12.62 -7.06 -26.75
N VAL A 16 13.62 -6.17 -26.77
CA VAL A 16 14.97 -6.49 -27.27
C VAL A 16 15.67 -7.53 -26.40
N SER A 17 15.54 -7.44 -25.07
CA SER A 17 16.03 -8.45 -24.12
C SER A 17 15.43 -9.82 -24.41
N LEU A 18 14.12 -9.87 -24.65
CA LEU A 18 13.41 -11.09 -25.03
C LEU A 18 13.93 -11.69 -26.33
N VAL A 19 14.04 -10.89 -27.40
CA VAL A 19 14.59 -11.34 -28.69
C VAL A 19 16.04 -11.84 -28.52
N GLY A 20 16.84 -11.19 -27.68
CA GLY A 20 18.20 -11.63 -27.34
C GLY A 20 18.24 -13.00 -26.63
N VAL A 21 17.31 -13.23 -25.70
CA VAL A 21 17.13 -14.53 -25.03
C VAL A 21 16.70 -15.61 -26.01
N PHE A 22 15.78 -15.30 -26.94
CA PHE A 22 15.35 -16.24 -27.97
C PHE A 22 16.46 -16.62 -28.96
N LYS A 23 17.35 -15.69 -29.31
CA LYS A 23 18.49 -15.98 -30.19
C LYS A 23 19.57 -16.85 -29.54
N ARG A 24 19.65 -16.92 -28.20
CA ARG A 24 20.72 -17.65 -27.49
C ARG A 24 20.36 -19.10 -27.11
N GLY A 25 19.23 -19.65 -27.58
CA GLY A 25 18.76 -20.96 -27.13
C GLY A 25 17.77 -21.66 -28.06
N THR A 26 18.05 -21.75 -29.36
CA THR A 26 17.50 -22.84 -30.19
C THR A 26 17.89 -24.16 -29.50
N VAL A 27 16.99 -25.07 -29.09
CA VAL A 27 16.29 -25.99 -30.01
C VAL A 27 14.99 -26.60 -29.39
N LYS A 28 14.56 -26.33 -28.15
CA LYS A 28 13.48 -27.16 -27.52
C LYS A 28 12.35 -26.46 -26.77
N TRP A 29 12.43 -25.15 -26.48
CA TRP A 29 11.51 -24.48 -25.53
C TRP A 29 10.57 -23.39 -26.07
N PRO A 30 10.40 -23.13 -27.39
CA PRO A 30 9.60 -21.97 -27.83
C PRO A 30 8.14 -22.03 -27.35
N SER A 31 7.54 -23.23 -27.21
CA SER A 31 6.17 -23.36 -26.69
C SER A 31 6.02 -23.02 -25.20
N ILE A 32 6.93 -23.46 -24.33
CA ILE A 32 6.86 -23.15 -22.89
C ILE A 32 7.13 -21.68 -22.63
N VAL A 33 8.09 -21.10 -23.35
CA VAL A 33 8.40 -19.67 -23.21
C VAL A 33 7.24 -18.82 -23.74
N GLY A 34 6.56 -19.25 -24.81
CA GLY A 34 5.34 -18.59 -25.29
C GLY A 34 4.21 -18.60 -24.26
N ILE A 35 4.02 -19.70 -23.53
CA ILE A 35 3.05 -19.78 -22.43
C ILE A 35 3.45 -18.85 -21.28
N ALA A 36 4.71 -18.89 -20.84
CA ALA A 36 5.21 -18.02 -19.78
C ALA A 36 5.06 -16.53 -20.16
N LEU A 37 5.35 -16.18 -21.41
CA LEU A 37 5.18 -14.81 -21.92
C LEU A 37 3.72 -14.40 -22.04
N SER A 38 2.82 -15.31 -22.40
CA SER A 38 1.39 -15.03 -22.41
C SER A 38 0.87 -14.73 -21.01
N ILE A 39 1.38 -15.45 -19.99
CA ILE A 39 1.03 -15.20 -18.59
C ILE A 39 1.57 -13.84 -18.14
N ILE A 40 2.86 -13.57 -18.37
CA ILE A 40 3.49 -12.30 -17.97
C ILE A 40 2.84 -11.12 -18.70
N GLY A 41 2.65 -11.24 -20.02
CA GLY A 41 1.98 -10.23 -20.83
C GLY A 41 0.52 -10.01 -20.42
N GLY A 42 -0.19 -11.08 -20.05
CA GLY A 42 -1.54 -11.00 -19.51
C GLY A 42 -1.59 -10.26 -18.18
N VAL A 43 -0.71 -10.59 -17.24
CA VAL A 43 -0.62 -9.91 -15.93
C VAL A 43 -0.30 -8.42 -16.12
N VAL A 44 0.71 -8.10 -16.92
CA VAL A 44 1.07 -6.71 -17.22
C VAL A 44 -0.09 -5.99 -17.91
N GLY A 45 -0.76 -6.63 -18.86
CA GLY A 45 -1.92 -6.08 -19.56
C GLY A 45 -3.09 -5.77 -18.63
N VAL A 46 -3.41 -6.68 -17.70
CA VAL A 46 -4.47 -6.47 -16.70
C VAL A 46 -4.11 -5.32 -15.77
N ILE A 47 -2.87 -5.25 -15.29
CA ILE A 47 -2.41 -4.15 -14.44
C ILE A 47 -2.60 -2.82 -15.18
N VAL A 48 -2.09 -2.69 -16.40
CA VAL A 48 -2.23 -1.45 -17.19
C VAL A 48 -3.68 -1.10 -17.45
N LEU A 49 -4.54 -2.09 -17.74
CA LEU A 49 -5.98 -1.88 -17.93
C LEU A 49 -6.62 -1.28 -16.68
N VAL A 50 -6.36 -1.87 -15.50
CA VAL A 50 -6.89 -1.40 -14.23
C VAL A 50 -6.42 0.02 -13.92
N PHE A 51 -5.12 0.30 -14.07
CA PHE A 51 -4.58 1.65 -13.87
C PHE A 51 -5.22 2.67 -14.83
N THR A 52 -5.44 2.30 -16.10
CA THR A 52 -6.06 3.19 -17.08
C THR A 52 -7.52 3.47 -16.75
N LEU A 53 -8.25 2.46 -16.27
CA LEU A 53 -9.63 2.62 -15.81
C LEU A 53 -9.71 3.57 -14.62
N ILE A 54 -8.85 3.39 -13.61
CA ILE A 54 -8.80 4.27 -12.43
C ILE A 54 -8.44 5.71 -12.82
N ALA A 55 -7.46 5.89 -13.71
CA ALA A 55 -7.08 7.21 -14.22
C ALA A 55 -8.15 7.88 -15.10
N SER A 56 -9.11 7.10 -15.63
CA SER A 56 -10.22 7.62 -16.45
C SER A 56 -11.43 8.04 -15.61
N ILE A 57 -11.42 7.80 -14.29
CA ILE A 57 -12.48 8.26 -13.39
C ILE A 57 -12.23 9.75 -13.15
N PRO A 58 -13.15 10.65 -13.55
CA PRO A 58 -13.03 12.06 -13.20
C PRO A 58 -13.10 12.19 -11.68
N THR A 59 -12.04 12.71 -11.06
CA THR A 59 -12.06 13.11 -9.66
C THR A 59 -13.08 14.23 -9.48
N PRO A 60 -14.09 14.08 -8.61
CA PRO A 60 -14.86 15.24 -8.16
C PRO A 60 -13.90 16.18 -7.43
N ASP A 61 -13.82 17.43 -7.87
CA ASP A 61 -13.15 18.49 -7.13
C ASP A 61 -13.82 18.60 -5.75
N LEU A 62 -13.17 18.10 -4.69
CA LEU A 62 -13.59 18.41 -3.33
C LEU A 62 -13.27 19.89 -3.07
N PRO A 63 -14.22 20.68 -2.54
CA PRO A 63 -13.93 22.05 -2.16
C PRO A 63 -12.89 22.06 -1.03
N THR A 64 -11.74 22.67 -1.32
CA THR A 64 -10.74 23.05 -0.32
C THR A 64 -11.41 23.91 0.75
N ALA A 65 -11.76 23.32 1.88
CA ALA A 65 -12.08 24.07 3.09
C ALA A 65 -10.77 24.62 3.66
N PRO A 66 -10.67 25.93 3.97
CA PRO A 66 -9.49 26.46 4.64
C PRO A 66 -9.48 25.94 6.09
N SER A 67 -8.61 24.97 6.37
CA SER A 67 -8.34 24.52 7.74
C SER A 67 -7.70 25.67 8.51
N SER A 68 -8.53 26.37 9.26
CA SER A 68 -8.13 27.36 10.26
C SER A 68 -8.39 26.74 11.62
N SER A 69 -7.35 26.24 12.30
CA SER A 69 -7.37 26.28 13.76
C SER A 69 -5.97 26.19 14.38
N PRO A 70 -5.80 26.85 15.54
CA PRO A 70 -4.50 27.21 16.09
C PRO A 70 -3.88 26.04 16.88
N ALA A 71 -2.55 26.08 16.99
CA ALA A 71 -1.77 25.27 17.91
C ALA A 71 -2.37 25.27 19.33
N ALA A 72 -2.57 24.08 19.90
CA ALA A 72 -2.83 23.88 21.32
C ALA A 72 -2.03 22.67 21.83
N GLU A 73 -1.01 23.02 22.61
CA GLU A 73 -0.37 22.33 23.74
C GLU A 73 -0.57 20.80 23.92
N GLN A 74 0.58 20.12 23.92
CA GLN A 74 0.85 18.82 24.54
C GLN A 74 0.58 18.84 26.06
N PRO A 75 -0.07 17.79 26.61
CA PRO A 75 0.25 17.34 27.96
C PRO A 75 0.60 15.84 28.03
N SER A 76 1.70 15.57 28.74
CA SER A 76 2.22 14.25 29.10
C SER A 76 1.31 13.49 30.09
N GLY A 77 1.03 12.21 29.82
CA GLY A 77 0.74 11.16 30.82
C GLY A 77 -0.74 10.87 31.18
N PRO A 78 -1.08 9.62 31.56
CA PRO A 78 -2.24 8.86 31.04
C PRO A 78 -3.51 8.96 31.90
N PRO A 79 -4.71 8.73 31.31
CA PRO A 79 -5.34 7.40 31.40
C PRO A 79 -6.04 6.93 30.10
N ALA A 80 -6.10 5.61 29.94
CA ALA A 80 -6.95 4.96 28.94
C ALA A 80 -8.43 5.31 29.17
N THR A 81 -9.08 5.97 28.20
CA THR A 81 -10.49 5.77 27.81
C THR A 81 -10.67 6.39 26.42
N GLY A 82 -11.16 5.61 25.46
CA GLY A 82 -11.16 5.95 24.04
C GLY A 82 -11.96 7.20 23.67
N ASP A 83 -11.37 7.99 22.77
CA ASP A 83 -12.14 8.90 21.93
C ASP A 83 -12.82 8.08 20.82
N SER A 84 -14.15 8.21 20.73
CA SER A 84 -15.08 7.41 19.92
C SER A 84 -15.30 5.96 20.40
N ALA A 85 -15.87 5.81 21.59
CA ALA A 85 -16.69 4.65 22.04
C ALA A 85 -16.28 3.24 21.56
N GLY A 86 -14.99 2.88 21.70
CA GLY A 86 -14.48 1.52 21.41
C GLY A 86 -13.42 1.44 20.32
N ARG A 87 -13.08 2.57 19.66
CA ARG A 87 -12.00 2.63 18.69
C ARG A 87 -10.61 2.54 19.37
N PRO A 88 -9.70 1.66 18.93
CA PRO A 88 -8.35 1.56 19.49
C PRO A 88 -7.54 2.81 19.23
N SER A 89 -6.57 3.11 20.10
CA SER A 89 -5.70 4.26 19.90
C SER A 89 -4.75 4.07 18.71
N PRO A 90 -4.30 5.16 18.05
CA PRO A 90 -3.34 5.09 16.95
C PRO A 90 -2.07 4.32 17.32
N GLU A 91 -1.58 4.45 18.55
CA GLU A 91 -0.39 3.77 19.03
C GLU A 91 -0.62 2.25 19.18
N ALA A 92 -1.83 1.85 19.57
CA ALA A 92 -2.20 0.44 19.64
C ALA A 92 -2.28 -0.17 18.23
N LEU A 93 -2.85 0.58 17.27
CA LEU A 93 -2.90 0.18 15.85
C LEU A 93 -1.51 0.06 15.24
N GLY A 94 -0.61 1.00 15.51
CA GLY A 94 0.79 0.96 15.06
C GLY A 94 1.55 -0.25 15.63
N LYS A 95 1.35 -0.57 16.91
CA LYS A 95 1.96 -1.76 17.54
C LYS A 95 1.40 -3.07 16.98
N GLY A 96 0.09 -3.15 16.79
CA GLY A 96 -0.55 -4.31 16.19
C GLY A 96 -0.12 -4.52 14.73
N TYR A 97 0.01 -3.43 13.98
CA TYR A 97 0.58 -3.44 12.63
C TYR A 97 2.04 -3.94 12.60
N LYS A 98 2.87 -3.55 13.58
CA LYS A 98 4.24 -4.09 13.75
C LYS A 98 4.25 -5.62 13.85
N ILE A 99 3.32 -6.19 14.63
CA ILE A 99 3.19 -7.64 14.80
C ILE A 99 2.84 -8.30 13.46
N MET A 100 1.92 -7.69 12.70
CA MET A 100 1.48 -8.17 11.39
C MET A 100 2.60 -8.16 10.35
N ILE A 101 3.35 -7.05 10.23
CA ILE A 101 4.45 -6.95 9.27
C ILE A 101 5.62 -7.88 9.63
N ASN A 102 5.89 -8.08 10.93
CA ASN A 102 6.90 -9.03 11.39
C ASN A 102 6.52 -10.48 11.08
N LYS A 103 5.23 -10.82 11.21
CA LYS A 103 4.72 -12.12 10.77
C LYS A 103 4.87 -12.32 9.26
N GLY A 104 4.84 -11.24 8.48
CA GLY A 104 5.16 -11.21 7.06
C GLY A 104 6.66 -11.20 6.71
N GLY A 105 7.56 -11.17 7.71
CA GLY A 105 9.01 -11.17 7.54
C GLY A 105 9.64 -9.79 7.33
N TYR A 106 8.91 -8.70 7.57
CA TYR A 106 9.36 -7.33 7.36
C TYR A 106 9.80 -6.65 8.66
N HIS A 107 11.00 -6.96 9.12
CA HIS A 107 11.58 -6.42 10.36
C HIS A 107 12.23 -5.04 10.23
N GLN A 108 12.39 -4.51 9.01
CA GLN A 108 13.10 -3.23 8.78
C GLN A 108 12.43 -1.99 9.41
N TYR A 109 11.23 -2.15 9.96
CA TYR A 109 10.47 -1.09 10.63
C TYR A 109 10.43 -1.26 12.16
N ASP A 110 11.11 -2.27 12.70
CA ASP A 110 11.05 -2.59 14.13
C ASP A 110 11.57 -1.46 15.03
N ASP A 111 12.63 -0.79 14.59
CA ASP A 111 13.29 0.30 15.31
C ASP A 111 12.82 1.69 14.86
N LYS A 112 11.71 1.77 14.11
CA LYS A 112 11.17 3.02 13.56
C LYS A 112 9.83 3.38 14.20
N PRO A 113 9.81 3.94 15.43
CA PRO A 113 8.57 4.29 16.12
C PRO A 113 7.76 5.36 15.36
N GLU A 114 8.43 6.32 14.71
CA GLU A 114 7.78 7.36 13.89
C GLU A 114 6.94 6.77 12.75
N PHE A 115 7.46 5.73 12.10
CA PHE A 115 6.75 5.02 11.04
C PHE A 115 5.51 4.29 11.59
N LEU A 116 5.64 3.63 12.75
CA LEU A 116 4.53 2.90 13.38
C LEU A 116 3.44 3.85 13.88
N THR A 117 3.81 5.01 14.42
CA THR A 117 2.87 6.06 14.85
C THR A 117 2.13 6.63 13.65
N CYS A 118 2.84 6.96 12.56
CA CYS A 118 2.23 7.46 11.34
C CYS A 118 1.25 6.45 10.71
N VAL A 119 1.66 5.19 10.61
CA VAL A 119 0.77 4.13 10.08
C VAL A 119 -0.44 3.92 11.00
N GLY A 120 -0.23 3.94 12.31
CA GLY A 120 -1.31 3.85 13.30
C GLY A 120 -2.34 4.97 13.15
N GLN A 121 -1.88 6.19 12.83
CA GLN A 121 -2.74 7.34 12.56
C GLN A 121 -3.56 7.14 11.27
N HIS A 122 -2.96 6.62 10.19
CA HIS A 122 -3.69 6.31 8.95
C HIS A 122 -4.81 5.28 9.16
N PHE A 123 -4.55 4.22 9.94
CA PHE A 123 -5.60 3.26 10.29
C PHE A 123 -6.67 3.90 11.19
N TYR A 124 -6.28 4.78 12.10
CA TYR A 124 -7.20 5.55 12.93
C TYR A 124 -8.04 6.56 12.14
N ASP A 125 -7.53 7.12 11.04
CA ASP A 125 -8.29 8.09 10.23
C ASP A 125 -9.11 7.40 9.11
N SER A 126 -8.90 6.10 8.90
CA SER A 126 -9.62 5.32 7.87
C SER A 126 -11.08 5.00 8.23
N ASP A 127 -11.91 4.68 7.24
CA ASP A 127 -13.30 4.22 7.42
C ASP A 127 -13.43 2.72 7.78
N LEU A 128 -12.37 2.11 8.32
CA LEU A 128 -12.43 0.71 8.77
C LEU A 128 -13.35 0.55 9.99
N PRO A 129 -14.10 -0.56 10.06
CA PRO A 129 -15.00 -0.78 11.18
C PRO A 129 -14.20 -1.08 12.46
N VAL A 130 -14.79 -0.74 13.61
CA VAL A 130 -14.11 -0.73 14.91
C VAL A 130 -13.61 -2.11 15.34
N ASP A 131 -14.31 -3.18 14.96
CA ASP A 131 -13.90 -4.57 15.17
C ASP A 131 -12.60 -4.90 14.43
N VAL A 132 -12.46 -4.45 13.18
CA VAL A 132 -11.25 -4.66 12.37
C VAL A 132 -10.07 -3.89 12.93
N LEU A 133 -10.29 -2.66 13.39
CA LEU A 133 -9.26 -1.89 14.06
C LEU A 133 -8.81 -2.56 15.36
N ARG A 134 -9.74 -3.17 16.10
CA ARG A 134 -9.42 -3.89 17.33
C ARG A 134 -8.61 -5.16 17.05
N ASP A 135 -9.00 -5.93 16.03
CA ASP A 135 -8.24 -7.10 15.58
C ASP A 135 -6.83 -6.68 15.10
N LEU A 136 -6.73 -5.56 14.37
CA LEU A 136 -5.45 -5.00 13.95
C LEU A 136 -4.58 -4.59 15.16
N ALA A 137 -5.15 -3.93 16.16
CA ALA A 137 -4.44 -3.54 17.39
C ALA A 137 -3.94 -4.74 18.19
N GLU A 138 -4.66 -5.87 18.13
CA GLU A 138 -4.24 -7.15 18.71
C GLU A 138 -3.21 -7.90 17.83
N GLY A 139 -2.98 -7.44 16.60
CA GLY A 139 -2.09 -8.08 15.63
C GLY A 139 -2.69 -9.36 15.02
N VAL A 140 -4.02 -9.43 14.99
CA VAL A 140 -4.81 -10.56 14.49
C VAL A 140 -5.36 -10.20 13.10
N ASP A 141 -5.17 -11.10 12.13
CA ASP A 141 -5.83 -11.00 10.82
C ASP A 141 -7.07 -11.89 10.80
N ASN A 142 -8.23 -11.30 11.07
CA ASN A 142 -9.53 -11.95 10.96
C ASN A 142 -10.37 -11.37 9.80
N THR A 143 -9.74 -10.56 8.95
CA THR A 143 -10.42 -9.84 7.87
C THR A 143 -10.54 -10.71 6.62
N THR A 144 -11.69 -10.64 5.94
CA THR A 144 -11.94 -11.39 4.70
C THR A 144 -12.63 -10.53 3.65
N GLY A 145 -12.43 -10.89 2.38
CA GLY A 145 -13.03 -10.20 1.24
C GLY A 145 -12.64 -8.71 1.16
N ALA A 146 -13.62 -7.86 0.83
CA ALA A 146 -13.41 -6.44 0.56
C ALA A 146 -12.80 -5.65 1.72
N ILE A 147 -13.09 -6.04 2.97
CA ILE A 147 -12.54 -5.40 4.18
C ILE A 147 -11.04 -5.66 4.29
N ARG A 148 -10.60 -6.88 3.96
CA ARG A 148 -9.17 -7.21 3.91
C ARG A 148 -8.46 -6.41 2.82
N ASP A 149 -9.07 -6.31 1.65
CA ASP A 149 -8.50 -5.56 0.53
C ASP A 149 -8.37 -4.07 0.85
N GLN A 150 -9.37 -3.48 1.53
CA GLN A 150 -9.29 -2.11 2.04
C GLN A 150 -8.18 -1.92 3.08
N ALA A 151 -8.06 -2.83 4.06
CA ALA A 151 -7.00 -2.75 5.06
C ALA A 151 -5.59 -2.86 4.45
N ILE A 152 -5.41 -3.72 3.43
CA ILE A 152 -4.16 -3.83 2.67
C ILE A 152 -3.87 -2.54 1.90
N GLN A 153 -4.89 -1.95 1.27
CA GLN A 153 -4.75 -0.70 0.53
C GLN A 153 -4.30 0.45 1.45
N ILE A 154 -4.97 0.63 2.59
CA ILE A 154 -4.63 1.64 3.60
C ILE A 154 -3.21 1.43 4.11
N GLY A 155 -2.84 0.19 4.43
CA GLY A 155 -1.47 -0.13 4.88
C GLY A 155 -0.41 0.18 3.82
N THR A 156 -0.71 -0.06 2.55
CA THR A 156 0.21 0.21 1.41
C THR A 156 0.36 1.71 1.15
N GLU A 157 -0.73 2.47 1.27
CA GLU A 157 -0.74 3.92 1.17
C GLU A 157 0.05 4.56 2.32
N ALA A 158 -0.24 4.15 3.55
CA ALA A 158 0.50 4.59 4.74
C ALA A 158 1.99 4.22 4.63
N LEU A 159 2.33 3.05 4.08
CA LEU A 159 3.72 2.67 3.80
C LEU A 159 4.42 3.65 2.84
N GLY A 160 3.72 4.16 1.83
CA GLY A 160 4.26 5.15 0.90
C GLY A 160 4.42 6.52 1.54
N GLU A 161 3.36 7.02 2.17
CA GLU A 161 3.29 8.36 2.75
C GLU A 161 4.16 8.49 4.00
N CYS A 162 4.05 7.56 4.96
CA CYS A 162 4.86 7.58 6.18
C CYS A 162 6.35 7.36 5.90
N ARG A 163 6.70 6.55 4.89
CA ARG A 163 8.10 6.41 4.46
C ARG A 163 8.63 7.71 3.89
N SER A 164 7.83 8.44 3.11
CA SER A 164 8.23 9.72 2.52
C SER A 164 8.34 10.83 3.56
N SER A 165 7.52 10.79 4.62
CA SER A 165 7.54 11.76 5.72
C SER A 165 8.67 11.52 6.74
N THR A 166 9.29 10.34 6.75
CA THR A 166 10.37 9.97 7.69
C THR A 166 11.76 10.02 7.04
N GLN A 167 11.87 10.46 5.78
CA GLN A 167 13.15 10.63 5.06
C GLN A 167 13.54 12.11 5.01
#